data_AF-A0A925FSY3-F1
#
_entry.id   AF-A0A925FSY3-F1
#
_cell.length_a   1.000
_cell.length_b   1.000
_cell.length_c   1.000
_cell.angle_alpha   90.00
_cell.angle_beta   90.00
_cell.angle_gamma   90.00
#
_symmetry.space_group_name_H-M   'P 1'
#
loop_
_entity.id
_entity.type
_entity.pdbx_description
1 polymer ?
#
loop_
_entity_poly.entity_id
_entity_poly.type
_entity_poly.pdbx_seq_one_letter_code
_entity_poly.pdbx_strand_id
1 'polypeptide(L)' 'MEDDPNLTDKKFPGNPTKFYRSLHTFRVVDEVKVWQGHTPEQLMTMRDHLQKLKDQGIEAIED' A
#
# COMPACT_ATOMS: atom_id res chain seq x y z
N MET A 1 -7.68 -12.85 -8.54
CA MET A 1 -6.63 -11.98 -8.01
C MET A 1 -6.17 -11.13 -9.16
N GLU A 2 -6.06 -9.83 -8.92
CA GLU A 2 -5.58 -8.86 -9.90
C GLU A 2 -4.54 -7.97 -9.21
N ASP A 3 -3.67 -7.38 -10.01
CA ASP A 3 -2.70 -6.39 -9.53
C ASP A 3 -3.45 -5.16 -9.00
N ASP A 4 -2.98 -4.61 -7.88
CA ASP A 4 -3.62 -3.44 -7.29
C ASP A 4 -3.34 -2.20 -8.14
N PRO A 5 -4.38 -1.50 -8.63
CA PRO A 5 -4.22 -0.37 -9.51
C PRO A 5 -3.54 0.80 -8.79
N ASN A 6 -3.66 0.97 -7.47
CA ASN A 6 -3.06 2.08 -6.73
C ASN A 6 -1.53 2.02 -6.70
N LEU A 7 -0.92 0.87 -6.94
CA LEU A 7 0.53 0.67 -6.83
C LEU A 7 1.19 0.10 -8.08
N THR A 8 0.44 -0.58 -8.94
CA THR A 8 0.97 -1.19 -10.17
C THR A 8 1.08 -0.16 -11.27
N ASP A 9 2.24 -0.09 -11.93
CA ASP A 9 2.53 0.84 -13.03
C ASP A 9 2.36 2.35 -12.68
N LYS A 10 2.30 2.72 -11.40
CA LYS A 10 2.18 4.13 -10.97
C LYS A 10 3.55 4.82 -10.88
N LYS A 11 4.43 4.33 -9.99
CA LYS A 11 5.78 4.90 -9.77
C LYS A 11 6.88 4.09 -10.45
N PHE A 12 6.68 2.78 -10.57
CA PHE A 12 7.62 1.83 -11.14
C PHE A 12 6.87 0.92 -12.13
N PRO A 13 7.54 0.43 -13.19
CA PRO A 13 6.92 -0.50 -14.12
C PRO A 13 6.59 -1.83 -13.45
N GLY A 14 5.40 -2.36 -13.72
CA GLY A 14 4.84 -3.57 -13.15
C GLY A 14 4.46 -3.45 -11.67
N ASN A 15 4.43 -4.60 -10.99
CA ASN A 15 4.04 -4.73 -9.58
C ASN A 15 5.23 -5.24 -8.71
N PRO A 16 6.28 -4.43 -8.50
CA PRO A 16 7.46 -4.85 -7.76
C PRO A 16 7.17 -5.14 -6.28
N THR A 17 6.16 -4.48 -5.71
CA THR A 17 5.72 -4.67 -4.32
C THR A 17 4.81 -5.87 -4.13
N LYS A 18 4.42 -6.56 -5.22
CA LYS A 18 3.52 -7.73 -5.22
C LYS A 18 2.22 -7.45 -4.47
N PHE A 19 1.62 -6.31 -4.77
CA PHE A 19 0.36 -5.87 -4.17
C PHE A 19 -0.81 -6.32 -5.03
N TYR A 20 -1.74 -7.07 -4.44
CA TYR A 20 -2.86 -7.69 -5.16
C TYR A 20 -4.17 -7.39 -4.46
N ARG A 21 -5.25 -7.35 -5.23
CA ARG A 21 -6.63 -7.30 -4.72
C ARG A 21 -7.46 -8.48 -5.21
N SER A 22 -8.56 -8.76 -4.51
CA SER A 22 -9.49 -9.85 -4.83
C SER A 22 -10.91 -9.47 -4.42
N LEU A 23 -11.85 -9.70 -5.34
CA LEU A 23 -13.29 -9.61 -5.10
C LEU A 23 -13.84 -10.75 -4.22
N HIS A 24 -13.07 -11.83 -4.06
CA HIS A 24 -13.46 -13.00 -3.27
C HIS A 24 -12.82 -12.95 -1.89
N THR A 25 -13.55 -13.45 -0.89
CA THR A 25 -13.10 -13.51 0.50
C THR A 25 -11.89 -14.44 0.68
N PHE A 26 -10.99 -14.06 1.60
CA PHE A 26 -9.86 -14.90 2.00
C PHE A 26 -10.11 -15.60 3.32
N ARG A 27 -9.49 -16.78 3.50
CA ARG A 27 -9.41 -17.48 4.78
C ARG A 27 -8.06 -17.16 5.42
N VAL A 28 -8.07 -16.66 6.67
CA VAL A 28 -6.86 -16.51 7.47
C VAL A 28 -6.35 -17.90 7.86
N VAL A 29 -5.10 -18.21 7.51
CA VAL A 29 -4.49 -19.53 7.75
C VAL A 29 -3.45 -19.52 8.86
N ASP A 30 -2.80 -18.38 9.10
CA ASP A 30 -1.76 -18.22 10.13
C ASP A 30 -1.50 -16.74 10.42
N GLU A 31 -0.72 -16.47 11.46
CA GLU A 31 -0.30 -15.13 11.89
C GLU A 31 1.23 -15.02 11.89
N VAL A 32 1.76 -13.93 11.32
CA VAL A 32 3.19 -13.62 11.38
C VAL A 32 3.51 -12.94 12.71
N LYS A 33 4.05 -13.71 13.67
CA LYS A 33 4.35 -13.24 15.04
C LYS A 33 5.59 -12.35 15.15
N VAL A 34 6.52 -12.48 14.22
CA VAL A 34 7.79 -11.73 14.22
C VAL A 34 7.82 -10.87 12.96
N TRP A 35 7.46 -9.61 13.12
CA TRP A 35 7.50 -8.61 12.06
C TRP A 35 8.33 -7.40 12.50
N GLN A 36 9.31 -7.03 11.69
CA GLN A 36 10.09 -5.82 11.90
C GLN A 36 9.39 -4.65 11.20
N GLY A 37 8.80 -3.77 11.98
CA GLY A 37 8.22 -2.52 11.46
C GLY A 37 9.27 -1.51 11.02
N HIS A 38 8.80 -0.48 10.31
CA HIS A 38 9.58 0.71 9.96
C HIS A 38 9.95 1.53 11.20
N THR A 39 11.01 2.34 11.09
CA THR A 39 11.40 3.24 12.19
C THR A 39 10.37 4.37 12.35
N PRO A 40 10.27 4.99 13.53
CA PRO A 40 9.35 6.10 13.77
C PRO A 40 9.53 7.27 12.77
N GLU A 41 10.76 7.58 12.40
CA GLU A 41 11.10 8.68 11.47
C GLU A 41 10.63 8.38 10.05
N GLN A 42 10.79 7.11 9.61
CA GLN A 42 10.27 6.66 8.32
C GLN A 42 8.75 6.74 8.28
N LEU A 43 8.07 6.30 9.36
CA LEU A 43 6.62 6.39 9.46
C LEU A 43 6.11 7.83 9.46
N MET A 44 6.82 8.75 10.14
CA MET A 44 6.47 10.17 10.12
C MET A 44 6.60 10.74 8.71
N THR A 45 7.72 10.48 8.04
CA THR A 45 7.96 10.92 6.65
C THR A 45 6.88 10.42 5.69
N MET A 46 6.45 9.16 5.82
CA MET A 46 5.38 8.60 5.00
C MET A 46 4.04 9.30 5.25
N ARG A 47 3.68 9.56 6.51
CA ARG A 47 2.43 10.25 6.87
C ARG A 47 2.41 11.71 6.38
N ASP A 48 3.51 12.43 6.55
CA ASP A 48 3.63 13.81 6.08
C ASP A 48 3.50 13.90 4.55
N HIS A 49 4.04 12.92 3.83
CA HIS A 49 3.89 12.84 2.38
C HIS A 49 2.43 12.58 1.97
N LEU A 50 1.74 11.67 2.65
CA LEU A 50 0.31 11.42 2.41
C LEU A 50 -0.53 12.67 2.68
N GLN A 51 -0.23 13.42 3.75
CA GLN A 51 -0.94 14.68 4.05
C GLN A 51 -0.73 15.71 2.93
N LYS A 52 0.50 15.88 2.42
CA LYS A 52 0.78 16.77 1.30
C LYS A 52 0.03 16.39 0.03
N LEU A 53 -0.08 15.09 -0.27
CA LEU A 53 -0.84 14.61 -1.43
C LEU A 53 -2.34 14.93 -1.28
N LYS A 54 -2.87 14.76 -0.06
CA LYS A 54 -4.25 15.13 0.26
C LYS A 54 -4.50 16.63 0.10
N ASP A 55 -3.60 17.47 0.58
CA ASP A 55 -3.69 18.93 0.44
C ASP A 55 -3.63 19.38 -1.03
N GLN A 56 -2.99 18.57 -1.90
CA GLN A 56 -2.93 18.76 -3.35
C GLN A 56 -4.17 18.21 -4.09
N GLY A 57 -5.13 17.62 -3.38
CA GLY A 57 -6.33 17.01 -3.96
C GLY A 57 -6.06 15.69 -4.70
N ILE A 58 -4.91 15.06 -4.47
CA ILE A 58 -4.54 13.77 -5.06
C ILE A 58 -4.90 12.68 -4.05
N GLU A 59 -6.15 12.21 -4.11
CA GLU A 59 -6.61 11.04 -3.34
C GLU A 59 -6.60 9.81 -4.27
N ALA A 60 -5.51 9.05 -4.23
CA ALA A 60 -5.36 7.79 -4.98
C ALA A 60 -6.02 6.64 -4.21
N ILE A 61 -7.35 6.67 -4.08
CA ILE A 61 -8.14 5.55 -3.55
C ILE A 61 -9.05 5.07 -4.68
N GLU A 62 -8.64 4.00 -5.36
CA GLU A 62 -9.48 3.26 -6.30
C GLU A 62 -10.15 2.07 -5.55
N ASP A 63 -11.48 1.91 -5.67
CA ASP A 63 -12.32 0.85 -5.06
C ASP A 63 -11.97 -0.57 -5.58
#